data_AF-A0A2D8UG66-F1
#
_entry.id   AF-A0A2D8UG66-F1
#
_cell.length_a   1.000
_cell.length_b   1.000
_cell.length_c   1.000
_cell.angle_alpha   90.00
_cell.angle_beta   90.00
_cell.angle_gamma   90.00
#
_symmetry.space_group_name_H-M   'P 1'
#
loop_
_entity.id
_entity.type
_entity.pdbx_description
1 polymer ?
#
loop_
_entity_poly.entity_id
_entity_poly.type
_entity_poly.pdbx_seq_one_letter_code
_entity_poly.pdbx_strand_id
1 'polypeptide(L)'
;MGSNSDLPIMEKARETMEQLEVRHELSIISAHRTPKKMFDYAENAEENGFKVIIAGAGGAAHLPGMVASLTLLPVIGVPISATKLEGQDSLLSIVQMPYGIPVATVGIDNAGNAALLAAQILSLQDEKIR
;
A
#
# COMPACT_ATOMS: atom_id res chain seq x y z
N MET A 1 -2.97 -4.78 -3.93
CA MET A 1 -2.29 -4.41 -5.20
C MET A 1 -3.28 -4.36 -6.35
N GLY A 2 -2.98 -3.63 -7.44
CA GLY A 2 -3.92 -3.38 -8.54
C GLY A 2 -4.06 -4.51 -9.58
N SER A 3 -3.05 -5.37 -9.68
CA SER A 3 -2.95 -6.42 -10.70
C SER A 3 -2.15 -7.63 -10.21
N ASN A 4 -2.36 -8.81 -10.79
CA ASN A 4 -1.53 -10.00 -10.52
C ASN A 4 -0.08 -9.79 -10.98
N SER A 5 0.14 -8.93 -11.97
CA SER A 5 1.49 -8.55 -12.43
C SER A 5 2.31 -7.82 -11.37
N ASP A 6 1.65 -7.24 -10.37
CA ASP A 6 2.27 -6.51 -9.25
C ASP A 6 2.79 -7.47 -8.17
N LEU A 7 2.31 -8.73 -8.18
CA LEU A 7 2.54 -9.71 -7.12
C LEU A 7 4.04 -9.97 -6.90
N PRO A 8 4.91 -10.17 -7.91
CA PRO A 8 6.33 -10.42 -7.67
C PRO A 8 7.04 -9.31 -6.89
N ILE A 9 6.57 -8.07 -7.00
CA ILE A 9 7.11 -6.93 -6.26
C ILE A 9 6.52 -6.89 -4.85
N MET A 10 5.19 -7.01 -4.75
CA MET A 10 4.46 -6.91 -3.48
C MET A 10 4.70 -8.10 -2.55
N GLU A 11 5.09 -9.25 -3.08
CA GLU A 11 5.46 -10.44 -2.32
C GLU A 11 6.58 -10.14 -1.32
N LYS A 12 7.50 -9.23 -1.65
CA LYS A 12 8.57 -8.80 -0.74
C LYS A 12 8.02 -8.16 0.55
N ALA A 13 6.87 -7.49 0.48
CA ALA A 13 6.19 -6.99 1.68
C ALA A 13 5.65 -8.14 2.52
N ARG A 14 5.03 -9.16 1.88
CA ARG A 14 4.53 -10.37 2.55
C ARG A 14 5.67 -11.09 3.27
N GLU A 15 6.75 -11.38 2.56
CA GLU A 15 7.94 -12.04 3.11
C GLU A 15 8.53 -11.29 4.30
N THR A 16 8.60 -9.95 4.22
CA THR A 16 9.09 -9.12 5.32
C THR A 16 8.13 -9.17 6.52
N MET A 17 6.82 -9.10 6.30
CA MET A 17 5.83 -9.21 7.39
C MET A 17 5.88 -10.58 8.07
N GLU A 18 6.10 -11.66 7.31
CA GLU A 18 6.27 -13.01 7.87
C GLU A 18 7.51 -13.13 8.73
N GLN A 19 8.63 -12.57 8.29
CA GLN A 19 9.88 -12.55 9.08
C GLN A 19 9.73 -11.77 10.38
N LEU A 20 8.88 -10.74 10.40
CA LEU A 20 8.57 -9.92 11.57
C LEU A 20 7.41 -10.48 12.40
N GLU A 21 6.82 -11.62 11.99
CA GLU A 21 5.65 -12.24 12.61
C GLU A 21 4.43 -11.29 12.72
N VAL A 22 4.32 -10.33 11.80
CA VAL A 22 3.20 -9.38 11.74
C VAL A 22 2.07 -9.98 10.91
N ARG A 23 0.89 -10.09 11.51
CA ARG A 23 -0.31 -10.55 10.79
C ARG A 23 -0.69 -9.59 9.68
N HIS A 24 -0.95 -10.13 8.49
CA HIS A 24 -1.25 -9.36 7.30
C HIS A 24 -2.20 -10.14 6.37
N GLU A 25 -2.83 -9.43 5.45
CA GLU A 25 -3.60 -10.00 4.33
C GLU A 25 -3.05 -9.45 3.02
N LEU A 26 -3.06 -10.28 1.97
CA LEU A 26 -2.73 -9.88 0.62
C LEU A 26 -3.94 -10.06 -0.30
N SER A 27 -4.34 -8.98 -0.96
CA SER A 27 -5.51 -9.00 -1.86
C SER A 27 -5.25 -8.21 -3.15
N ILE A 28 -5.86 -8.67 -4.24
CA ILE A 28 -5.87 -7.99 -5.55
C ILE A 28 -7.15 -7.16 -5.66
N ILE A 29 -6.97 -5.84 -5.75
CA ILE A 29 -8.01 -4.80 -5.74
C ILE A 29 -7.57 -3.70 -6.70
N SER A 30 -8.29 -3.54 -7.80
CA SER A 30 -7.98 -2.55 -8.82
C SER A 30 -8.85 -1.30 -8.64
N ALA A 31 -8.22 -0.13 -8.47
CA ALA A 31 -8.93 1.15 -8.42
C ALA A 31 -9.72 1.42 -9.71
N HIS A 32 -9.17 1.04 -10.87
CA HIS A 32 -9.79 1.31 -12.17
C HIS A 32 -10.80 0.24 -12.61
N ARG A 33 -10.60 -1.03 -12.25
CA ARG A 33 -11.41 -2.15 -12.75
C ARG A 33 -12.42 -2.68 -11.74
N THR A 34 -12.14 -2.55 -10.44
CA THR A 34 -13.03 -3.01 -9.36
C THR A 34 -13.22 -1.91 -8.31
N PRO A 35 -13.66 -0.69 -8.70
CA PRO A 35 -13.72 0.46 -7.79
C PRO A 35 -14.61 0.17 -6.58
N LYS A 36 -15.78 -0.45 -6.75
CA LYS A 36 -16.67 -0.79 -5.61
C LYS A 36 -15.96 -1.64 -4.55
N LYS A 37 -15.26 -2.70 -4.97
CA LYS A 37 -14.46 -3.54 -4.08
C LYS A 37 -13.37 -2.74 -3.35
N MET A 38 -12.76 -1.77 -4.02
CA MET A 38 -11.76 -0.89 -3.40
C MET A 38 -12.39 0.04 -2.35
N PHE A 39 -13.56 0.60 -2.65
CA PHE A 39 -14.33 1.40 -1.70
C PHE A 39 -14.68 0.57 -0.46
N ASP A 40 -15.34 -0.58 -0.69
CA ASP A 40 -15.74 -1.49 0.39
C ASP A 40 -14.54 -1.91 1.25
N TYR A 41 -13.39 -2.22 0.64
CA TYR A 41 -12.18 -2.58 1.36
C TYR A 41 -11.66 -1.43 2.22
N ALA A 42 -11.56 -0.21 1.68
CA ALA A 42 -10.97 0.93 2.37
C ALA A 42 -11.86 1.45 3.51
N GLU A 43 -13.17 1.59 3.27
CA GLU A 43 -14.12 2.10 4.27
C GLU A 43 -14.24 1.15 5.47
N ASN A 44 -14.22 -0.16 5.24
CA ASN A 44 -14.36 -1.15 6.30
C ASN A 44 -13.01 -1.61 6.89
N ALA A 45 -11.87 -1.08 6.43
CA ALA A 45 -10.56 -1.59 6.84
C ALA A 45 -10.32 -1.46 8.36
N GLU A 46 -10.70 -0.33 8.95
CA GLU A 46 -10.54 -0.09 10.39
C GLU A 46 -11.44 -1.01 11.22
N GLU A 47 -12.71 -1.17 10.82
CA GLU A 47 -13.67 -2.07 11.48
C GLU A 47 -13.24 -3.54 11.40
N ASN A 48 -12.60 -3.93 10.29
CA ASN A 48 -12.00 -5.25 10.11
C ASN A 48 -10.68 -5.44 10.90
N GLY A 49 -10.24 -4.44 11.66
CA GLY A 49 -9.10 -4.52 12.56
C GLY A 49 -7.74 -4.21 11.93
N PHE A 50 -7.71 -3.76 10.66
CA PHE A 50 -6.45 -3.29 10.06
C PHE A 50 -5.97 -2.01 10.74
N LYS A 51 -4.65 -1.83 10.74
CA LYS A 51 -3.98 -0.69 11.37
C LYS A 51 -3.13 0.13 10.40
N VAL A 52 -2.64 -0.50 9.34
CA VAL A 52 -1.86 0.12 8.27
C VAL A 52 -2.23 -0.59 6.97
N ILE A 53 -2.32 0.15 5.86
CA ILE A 53 -2.55 -0.43 4.53
C ILE A 53 -1.32 -0.18 3.66
N ILE A 54 -0.85 -1.23 2.98
CA ILE A 54 0.17 -1.12 1.94
C ILE A 54 -0.48 -1.30 0.57
N ALA A 55 -0.39 -0.28 -0.28
CA ALA A 55 -0.98 -0.27 -1.61
C ALA A 55 0.10 -0.14 -2.70
N GLY A 56 0.21 -1.17 -3.55
CA GLY A 56 1.08 -1.15 -4.74
C GLY A 56 0.29 -0.93 -6.02
N ALA A 57 0.78 -0.04 -6.89
CA ALA A 57 0.24 0.23 -8.22
C ALA A 57 1.29 0.82 -9.17
N GLY A 58 1.11 0.59 -10.48
CA GLY A 58 2.00 1.07 -11.53
C GLY A 58 1.32 1.98 -12.57
N GLY A 59 2.11 2.80 -13.28
CA GLY A 59 1.63 3.75 -14.29
C GLY A 59 0.85 4.91 -13.68
N ALA A 60 -0.40 5.10 -14.12
CA ALA A 60 -1.37 5.98 -13.45
C ALA A 60 -1.83 5.35 -12.12
N ALA A 61 -0.94 5.36 -11.13
CA ALA A 61 -1.00 4.53 -9.93
C ALA A 61 -1.94 5.09 -8.85
N HIS A 62 -3.24 5.08 -9.11
CA HIS A 62 -4.25 5.73 -8.25
C HIS A 62 -4.64 4.95 -6.99
N LEU A 63 -4.31 3.66 -6.89
CA LEU A 63 -4.78 2.81 -5.79
C LEU A 63 -4.42 3.38 -4.40
N PRO A 64 -3.16 3.79 -4.11
CA PRO A 64 -2.82 4.29 -2.78
C PRO A 64 -3.57 5.56 -2.40
N GLY A 65 -3.65 6.54 -3.31
CA GLY A 65 -4.36 7.80 -3.06
C GLY A 65 -5.86 7.61 -2.88
N MET A 66 -6.49 6.75 -3.69
CA MET A 66 -7.91 6.46 -3.56
C MET A 66 -8.24 5.73 -2.26
N VAL A 67 -7.41 4.78 -1.83
CA VAL A 67 -7.59 4.13 -0.52
C VAL A 67 -7.45 5.16 0.60
N ALA A 68 -6.41 6.01 0.57
CA ALA A 68 -6.18 7.05 1.56
C ALA A 68 -7.34 8.07 1.65
N SER A 69 -8.07 8.29 0.56
CA SER A 69 -9.25 9.18 0.57
C SER A 69 -10.47 8.62 1.28
N LEU A 70 -10.47 7.33 1.63
CA LEU A 70 -11.63 6.60 2.15
C LEU A 70 -11.40 6.02 3.56
N THR A 71 -10.21 6.22 4.13
CA THR A 71 -9.86 5.72 5.46
C THR A 71 -8.98 6.70 6.21
N LEU A 72 -9.06 6.64 7.55
CA LEU A 72 -8.12 7.36 8.43
C LEU A 72 -6.89 6.53 8.78
N LEU A 73 -6.85 5.26 8.38
CA LEU A 73 -5.67 4.42 8.55
C LEU A 73 -4.49 4.96 7.73
N PRO A 74 -3.26 4.89 8.25
CA PRO A 74 -2.06 5.17 7.46
C PRO A 74 -2.01 4.30 6.20
N VAL A 75 -1.84 4.94 5.05
CA VAL A 75 -1.66 4.28 3.76
C VAL A 75 -0.23 4.48 3.26
N ILE A 76 0.44 3.37 2.99
CA ILE A 76 1.79 3.32 2.43
C ILE A 76 1.69 2.97 0.95
N GLY A 77 2.21 3.84 0.09
CA GLY A 77 2.21 3.65 -1.35
C GLY A 77 3.52 3.06 -1.86
N VAL A 78 3.43 1.97 -2.63
CA VAL A 78 4.56 1.35 -3.35
C VAL A 78 4.42 1.65 -4.84
N PRO A 79 5.25 2.54 -5.41
CA PRO A 79 5.29 2.76 -6.85
C PRO A 79 5.85 1.53 -7.57
N ILE A 80 5.12 0.99 -8.55
CA ILE A 80 5.54 -0.19 -9.31
C ILE A 80 6.04 0.23 -10.69
N SER A 81 7.21 -0.26 -11.11
CA SER A 81 7.82 0.00 -12.42
C SER A 81 7.12 -0.71 -13.60
N ALA A 82 5.81 -0.51 -13.75
CA ALA A 82 4.98 -1.24 -14.72
C ALA A 82 5.05 -0.73 -16.17
N THR A 83 5.68 0.41 -16.42
CA THR A 83 5.72 1.07 -17.74
C THR A 83 7.15 1.29 -18.22
N LYS A 84 7.31 1.84 -19.43
CA LYS A 84 8.61 2.23 -19.99
C LYS A 84 9.26 3.41 -19.25
N LEU A 85 8.56 4.02 -18.29
CA LEU A 85 9.06 5.15 -17.50
C LEU A 85 9.73 4.71 -16.19
N GLU A 86 10.03 3.40 -16.05
CA GLU A 86 10.79 2.84 -14.93
C GLU A 86 10.22 3.22 -13.55
N GLY A 87 8.89 3.40 -13.48
CA GLY A 87 8.16 3.75 -12.26
C GLY A 87 8.16 5.23 -11.89
N GLN A 88 8.73 6.13 -12.71
CA GLN A 88 8.65 7.58 -12.47
C GLN A 88 7.21 8.09 -12.52
N ASP A 89 6.41 7.58 -13.45
CA ASP A 89 4.97 7.85 -13.55
C ASP A 89 4.22 7.34 -12.32
N SER A 90 4.51 6.12 -11.87
CA SER A 90 3.95 5.55 -10.65
C SER A 90 4.33 6.38 -9.42
N LEU A 91 5.60 6.78 -9.31
CA LEU A 91 6.11 7.55 -8.18
C LEU A 91 5.39 8.88 -8.05
N LEU A 92 5.34 9.65 -9.15
CA LEU A 92 4.67 10.95 -9.16
C LEU A 92 3.16 10.82 -8.98
N SER A 93 2.54 9.75 -9.48
CA SER A 93 1.11 9.47 -9.28
C SER A 93 0.74 9.19 -7.82
N ILE A 94 1.68 8.71 -7.01
CA ILE A 94 1.44 8.32 -5.61
C ILE A 94 1.88 9.43 -4.65
N VAL A 95 3.07 10.01 -4.84
CA VAL A 95 3.69 10.91 -3.84
C VAL A 95 3.09 12.32 -3.84
N GLN A 96 2.59 12.79 -4.99
CA GLN A 96 2.11 14.16 -5.17
C GLN A 96 0.65 14.37 -4.73
N MET A 97 0.24 13.73 -3.63
CA MET A 97 -1.10 13.93 -3.09
C MET A 97 -1.31 15.39 -2.66
N PRO A 98 -2.51 15.96 -2.89
CA PRO A 98 -2.82 17.29 -2.39
C PRO A 98 -2.87 17.30 -0.86
N TYR A 99 -2.75 18.50 -0.29
CA TYR A 99 -2.94 18.70 1.15
C TYR A 99 -4.30 18.15 1.61
N GLY A 100 -4.29 17.38 2.70
CA GLY A 100 -5.49 16.80 3.32
C GLY A 100 -5.61 15.28 3.21
N ILE A 101 -5.02 14.65 2.19
CA ILE A 101 -5.10 13.19 1.99
C ILE A 101 -3.69 12.61 1.77
N PRO A 102 -2.91 12.38 2.83
CA PRO A 102 -1.52 11.97 2.71
C PRO A 102 -1.36 10.49 2.33
N VAL A 103 -0.28 10.18 1.61
CA VAL A 103 0.20 8.80 1.37
C VAL A 103 1.69 8.73 1.69
N ALA A 104 2.09 7.79 2.55
CA ALA A 104 3.49 7.54 2.84
C ALA A 104 4.13 6.76 1.68
N THR A 105 4.85 7.45 0.80
CA THR A 105 5.40 6.82 -0.42
C THR A 105 6.81 6.30 -0.19
N VAL A 106 7.06 5.02 -0.50
CA VAL A 106 8.41 4.42 -0.47
C VAL A 106 9.08 4.47 -1.84
N GLY A 107 10.33 3.98 -1.94
CA GLY A 107 11.04 3.85 -3.21
C GLY A 107 10.32 2.94 -4.21
N ILE A 108 10.60 3.14 -5.51
CA ILE A 108 10.06 2.32 -6.59
C ILE A 108 10.41 0.84 -6.36
N ASP A 109 9.42 -0.04 -6.54
CA ASP A 109 9.45 -1.50 -6.33
C ASP A 109 9.87 -1.95 -4.93
N ASN A 110 9.89 -1.04 -3.95
CA ASN A 110 10.44 -1.31 -2.63
C ASN A 110 9.36 -1.71 -1.62
N ALA A 111 8.64 -2.79 -1.93
CA ALA A 111 7.57 -3.29 -1.07
C ALA A 111 8.10 -3.78 0.31
N GLY A 112 9.35 -4.25 0.38
CA GLY A 112 9.99 -4.62 1.65
C GLY A 112 10.11 -3.42 2.60
N ASN A 113 10.55 -2.26 2.12
CA ASN A 113 10.56 -1.04 2.94
C ASN A 113 9.16 -0.58 3.34
N ALA A 114 8.14 -0.81 2.52
CA ALA A 114 6.77 -0.52 2.92
C ALA A 114 6.33 -1.40 4.11
N ALA A 115 6.73 -2.68 4.12
CA ALA A 115 6.48 -3.55 5.26
C ALA A 115 7.26 -3.13 6.52
N LEU A 116 8.54 -2.76 6.39
CA LEU A 116 9.32 -2.22 7.50
C LEU A 116 8.70 -0.94 8.07
N LEU A 117 8.26 -0.02 7.21
CA LEU A 117 7.59 1.21 7.64
C LEU A 117 6.26 0.92 8.36
N ALA A 118 5.47 -0.03 7.85
CA ALA A 118 4.26 -0.47 8.53
C ALA A 118 4.59 -1.08 9.91
N ALA A 119 5.60 -1.94 10.01
CA ALA A 119 6.03 -2.50 11.29
C ALA A 119 6.49 -1.42 12.28
N GLN A 120 7.23 -0.39 11.82
CA GLN A 120 7.62 0.75 12.65
C GLN A 120 6.41 1.56 13.16
N ILE A 121 5.36 1.71 12.35
CA ILE A 121 4.12 2.37 12.80
C ILE A 121 3.43 1.52 13.87
N LEU A 122 3.34 0.21 13.65
CA LEU A 122 2.69 -0.73 14.58
C LEU A 122 3.44 -0.85 15.91
N SER A 123 4.77 -0.85 15.89
CA SER A 123 5.59 -1.00 17.10
C SER A 123 5.47 0.18 18.08
N LEU A 124 4.88 1.31 17.66
CA LEU A 124 4.51 2.40 18.57
C LEU A 124 3.43 1.98 19.58
N GLN A 125 2.65 0.94 19.28
CA GLN A 125 1.53 0.45 20.11
C GLN A 125 1.65 -1.04 20.46
N ASP A 126 2.62 -1.76 19.91
CA ASP A 126 2.86 -3.19 20.18
C ASP A 126 4.35 -3.47 20.39
N GLU A 127 4.75 -3.64 21.65
CA GLU A 127 6.14 -3.88 22.04
C GLU A 127 6.69 -5.21 21.50
N LYS A 128 5.84 -6.16 21.10
CA LYS A 128 6.32 -7.42 20.49
C LYS A 128 6.87 -7.22 19.08
N ILE A 129 6.44 -6.16 18.40
CA ILE A 129 6.89 -5.80 17.05
C ILE A 129 8.14 -4.90 17.11
N ARG A 130 8.44 -4.28 18.26
CA ARG A 130 9.54 -3.33 18.45
C ARG A 130 10.91 -4.00 18.48
#